data_AF-A0A7Y8LT59-F1
#
_entry.id   AF-A0A7Y8LT59-F1
#
_cell.length_a   1.000
_cell.length_b   1.000
_cell.length_c   1.000
_cell.angle_alpha   90.00
_cell.angle_beta   90.00
_cell.angle_gamma   90.00
#
_symmetry.space_group_name_H-M   'P 1'
#
loop_
_entity.id
_entity.type
_entity.pdbx_description
1 polymer ?
#
loop_
_entity_poly.entity_id
_entity_poly.type
_entity_poly.pdbx_seq_one_letter_code
_entity_poly.pdbx_strand_id
1 'polypeptide(L)'
;MLIYKVFYKNFILKKAELLGVLLERRKDMRGKSQIESGLKWAKLTFGRLVKDTQSIFVVPNELKVKDETKWLFDKGILNKEEYLEMMKGIEREMKGKEG
;
A
#
# COMPACT_ATOMS: atom_id res chain seq x y z
N MET A 1 4.49 10.05 -11.91
CA MET A 1 4.44 10.53 -10.51
C MET A 1 3.45 9.64 -9.82
N LEU A 2 3.89 8.86 -8.83
CA LEU A 2 3.03 7.90 -8.16
C LEU A 2 2.54 8.51 -6.84
N ILE A 3 1.26 8.35 -6.57
CA ILE A 3 0.62 8.82 -5.34
C ILE A 3 0.20 7.58 -4.57
N TYR A 4 0.57 7.49 -3.30
CA TYR A 4 0.14 6.42 -2.42
C TYR A 4 -0.62 6.99 -1.24
N LYS A 5 -1.75 6.39 -0.90
CA LYS A 5 -2.35 6.55 0.42
C LYS A 5 -1.66 5.59 1.38
N VAL A 6 -1.25 6.09 2.53
CA VAL A 6 -0.50 5.33 3.53
C VAL A 6 -1.40 5.09 4.73
N PHE A 7 -1.49 3.83 5.14
CA PHE A 7 -2.36 3.42 6.23
C PHE A 7 -1.58 2.67 7.30
N TYR A 8 -2.10 2.73 8.52
CA TYR A 8 -1.69 1.93 9.66
C TYR A 8 -2.79 0.94 10.01
N LYS A 9 -2.45 -0.33 10.12
CA LYS A 9 -3.38 -1.36 10.56
C LYS A 9 -3.47 -1.37 12.09
N ASN A 10 -4.61 -0.94 12.61
CA ASN A 10 -4.95 -1.08 14.02
C ASN A 10 -5.61 -2.45 14.26
N PHE A 11 -4.81 -3.42 14.72
CA PHE A 11 -5.29 -4.78 15.01
C PHE A 11 -6.33 -4.85 16.12
N ILE A 12 -6.29 -3.92 17.09
CA ILE A 12 -7.23 -3.89 18.23
C ILE A 12 -8.61 -3.49 17.73
N LEU A 13 -8.68 -2.41 16.94
CA LEU A 13 -9.94 -1.90 16.42
C LEU A 13 -10.39 -2.56 15.11
N LYS A 14 -9.56 -3.45 14.55
CA LYS A 14 -9.74 -4.04 13.21
C LYS A 14 -10.04 -2.97 12.15
N LYS A 15 -9.30 -1.86 12.20
CA LYS A 15 -9.46 -0.69 11.33
C LYS A 15 -8.14 -0.25 10.75
N ALA A 16 -8.19 0.35 9.57
CA ALA A 16 -7.05 0.97 8.94
C ALA A 16 -7.19 2.47 9.11
N GLU A 17 -6.17 3.06 9.71
CA GLU A 17 -6.10 4.49 9.97
C GLU A 17 -5.23 5.13 8.89
N LEU A 18 -5.77 6.15 8.21
CA LEU A 18 -5.00 6.88 7.20
C LEU A 18 -3.91 7.70 7.91
N LEU A 19 -2.65 7.40 7.61
CA LEU A 19 -1.50 8.18 8.12
C LEU A 19 -1.21 9.40 7.24
N GLY A 20 -1.53 9.32 5.95
CA GLY A 20 -1.33 10.43 5.01
C GLY A 20 -1.14 9.97 3.56
N VAL A 21 -0.61 10.87 2.75
CA VAL A 21 -0.33 10.65 1.33
C VAL A 21 1.17 10.75 1.08
N LEU A 22 1.72 9.76 0.37
CA LEU A 22 3.10 9.73 -0.09
C LEU A 22 3.15 10.03 -1.60
N LEU A 23 3.97 11.00 -1.97
CA LEU A 23 4.22 11.36 -3.37
C LEU A 23 5.60 10.87 -3.81
N GLU A 24 5.65 9.88 -4.70
CA GLU A 24 6.90 9.39 -5.29
C GLU A 24 7.11 10.02 -6.67
N ARG A 25 8.09 10.93 -6.77
CA ARG A 25 8.36 11.70 -8.00
C ARG A 25 9.28 10.99 -8.99
N ARG A 26 10.03 9.98 -8.54
CA ARG A 26 11.01 9.26 -9.37
C ARG A 26 10.31 8.41 -10.44
N LYS A 27 10.90 8.40 -11.64
CA LYS A 27 10.46 7.57 -12.78
C LYS A 27 11.02 6.14 -12.70
N ASP A 28 12.23 5.97 -12.14
CA ASP A 28 12.82 4.65 -11.94
C ASP A 28 12.44 4.04 -10.59
N MET A 29 12.14 2.73 -10.62
CA MET A 29 11.85 1.96 -9.41
C MET A 29 13.06 1.15 -8.92
N ARG A 30 14.22 1.29 -9.59
CA ARG A 30 15.48 0.57 -9.30
C ARG A 30 15.29 -0.95 -9.15
N GLY A 31 14.49 -1.53 -10.05
CA GLY A 31 14.17 -2.96 -10.04
C GLY A 31 13.12 -3.40 -9.00
N LYS A 32 12.51 -2.47 -8.27
CA LYS A 32 11.40 -2.75 -7.34
C LYS A 32 10.04 -2.59 -8.00
N SER A 33 9.03 -3.26 -7.46
CA SER A 33 7.64 -2.98 -7.81
C SER A 33 7.18 -1.62 -7.26
N GLN A 34 6.04 -1.12 -7.74
CA GLN A 34 5.48 0.13 -7.24
C GLN A 34 5.17 0.05 -5.75
N ILE A 35 4.67 -1.11 -5.32
CA ILE A 35 4.33 -1.38 -3.93
C ILE A 35 5.55 -1.52 -3.04
N GLU A 36 6.58 -2.22 -3.47
CA GLU A 36 7.80 -2.37 -2.68
C GLU A 36 8.51 -1.04 -2.45
N SER A 37 8.52 -0.18 -3.49
CA SER A 37 9.06 1.18 -3.35
C SER A 37 8.20 2.03 -2.43
N GLY A 38 6.88 2.06 -2.67
CA GLY A 38 5.93 2.82 -1.85
C GLY A 38 5.98 2.41 -0.38
N LEU A 39 6.02 1.10 -0.10
CA LEU A 39 6.11 0.57 1.26
C LEU A 39 7.43 0.96 1.95
N LYS A 40 8.56 0.89 1.23
CA LYS A 40 9.86 1.33 1.77
C LYS A 40 9.80 2.80 2.18
N TRP A 41 9.30 3.67 1.30
CA TRP A 41 9.22 5.10 1.56
C TRP A 41 8.18 5.45 2.63
N ALA A 42 7.05 4.76 2.66
CA ALA A 42 6.05 4.92 3.69
C ALA A 42 6.60 4.59 5.08
N LYS A 43 7.34 3.48 5.22
CA LYS A 43 7.99 3.13 6.50
C LYS A 43 9.02 4.15 6.93
N LEU A 44 9.82 4.69 6.00
CA LEU A 44 10.80 5.74 6.30
C LEU A 44 10.15 7.06 6.71
N THR A 45 9.01 7.42 6.09
CA THR A 45 8.35 8.71 6.30
C THR A 45 7.42 8.71 7.52
N PHE A 46 6.60 7.66 7.65
CA PHE A 46 5.54 7.56 8.66
C PHE A 46 5.87 6.62 9.81
N GLY A 47 7.00 5.89 9.76
CA GLY A 47 7.34 4.89 10.77
C GLY A 47 7.47 5.44 12.19
N ARG A 48 7.83 6.72 12.33
CA ARG A 48 7.90 7.40 13.64
C ARG A 48 6.53 7.72 14.25
N LEU A 49 5.45 7.67 13.46
CA LEU A 49 4.09 7.99 13.91
C LEU A 49 3.33 6.78 14.45
N VAL A 50 3.91 5.58 14.34
CA VAL A 50 3.24 4.33 14.68
C VAL A 50 4.08 3.48 15.63
N LYS A 51 3.41 2.62 16.40
CA LYS A 51 4.08 1.70 17.33
C LYS A 51 4.79 0.54 16.62
N ASP A 52 4.21 0.08 15.51
CA ASP A 52 4.77 -0.99 14.70
C ASP A 52 4.82 -0.60 13.22
N THR A 53 6.02 -0.52 12.67
CA THR A 53 6.24 -0.16 11.26
C THR A 53 5.87 -1.30 10.30
N GLN A 54 5.76 -2.54 10.76
CA GLN A 54 5.31 -3.66 9.91
C GLN A 54 3.80 -3.59 9.62
N SER A 55 3.05 -2.90 10.48
CA SER A 55 1.63 -2.62 10.31
C SER A 55 1.32 -1.49 9.32
N ILE A 56 2.34 -0.84 8.75
CA ILE A 56 2.16 0.15 7.68
C ILE A 56 1.97 -0.55 6.35
N PHE A 57 0.99 -0.11 5.57
CA PHE A 57 0.78 -0.52 4.18
C PHE A 57 0.39 0.68 3.30
N VAL A 58 0.48 0.49 1.99
CA VAL A 58 0.24 1.55 1.00
C VAL A 58 -0.81 1.15 -0.02
N VAL A 59 -1.53 2.13 -0.57
CA VAL A 59 -2.44 1.89 -1.69
C VAL A 59 -2.11 2.92 -2.77
N PRO A 60 -1.61 2.51 -3.94
CA PRO A 60 -1.46 3.40 -5.08
C PRO A 60 -2.80 4.04 -5.43
N ASN A 61 -2.82 5.33 -5.72
CA ASN A 61 -4.06 6.05 -6.04
C ASN A 61 -4.64 5.66 -7.42
N GLU A 62 -3.82 5.04 -8.27
CA GLU A 62 -4.22 4.50 -9.59
C GLU A 62 -5.15 3.29 -9.45
N LEU A 63 -5.09 2.61 -8.30
CA LEU A 63 -6.04 1.59 -7.91
C LEU A 63 -7.36 2.27 -7.55
N LYS A 64 -8.27 2.36 -8.52
CA LYS A 64 -9.67 2.78 -8.33
C LYS A 64 -10.46 1.72 -7.53
N VAL A 65 -10.00 1.38 -6.34
CA VAL A 65 -10.68 0.46 -5.44
C VAL A 65 -11.79 1.25 -4.77
N LYS A 66 -13.05 0.95 -5.10
CA LYS A 66 -14.20 1.49 -4.36
C LYS A 66 -14.09 1.02 -2.91
N ASP A 67 -14.05 1.97 -1.98
CA ASP A 67 -13.78 1.73 -0.54
C ASP A 67 -12.47 0.96 -0.27
N GLU A 68 -11.35 1.61 -0.58
CA GLU A 68 -9.97 1.12 -0.36
C GLU A 68 -9.78 0.49 1.03
N THR A 69 -10.38 1.08 2.05
CA THR A 69 -10.33 0.62 3.44
C THR A 69 -11.10 -0.67 3.63
N LYS A 70 -12.35 -0.73 3.18
CA LYS A 70 -13.25 -1.88 3.37
C LYS A 70 -12.78 -3.10 2.58
N TRP A 71 -12.33 -2.89 1.34
CA TRP A 71 -11.86 -3.96 0.46
C TRP A 71 -10.63 -4.69 1.02
N LEU A 72 -9.70 -3.97 1.67
CA LEU A 72 -8.56 -4.58 2.36
C LEU A 72 -8.97 -5.44 3.57
N PHE A 73 -10.04 -5.05 4.27
CA PHE A 73 -10.62 -5.81 5.38
C PHE A 73 -11.45 -7.00 4.92
N ASP A 74 -12.29 -6.83 3.90
CA ASP A 74 -13.15 -7.88 3.34
C ASP A 74 -12.32 -9.04 2.77
N LYS A 75 -11.12 -8.75 2.24
CA LYS A 75 -10.17 -9.76 1.77
C LYS A 75 -9.40 -10.45 2.90
N GLY A 76 -9.62 -10.07 4.16
CA GLY A 76 -8.99 -10.71 5.31
C GLY A 76 -7.47 -10.60 5.30
N ILE A 77 -6.91 -9.53 4.76
CA ILE A 77 -5.46 -9.36 4.66
C ILE A 77 -4.89 -9.18 6.06
N LEU A 78 -4.42 -10.29 6.64
CA LEU A 78 -4.00 -10.37 8.03
C LEU A 78 -2.51 -10.08 8.18
N ASN A 79 -1.70 -10.40 7.16
CA ASN A 79 -0.25 -10.29 7.17
C ASN A 79 0.34 -9.62 5.90
N LYS A 80 1.65 -9.37 5.95
CA LYS A 80 2.41 -8.66 4.90
C LYS A 80 2.50 -9.48 3.61
N GLU A 81 2.59 -10.80 3.73
CA GLU A 81 2.73 -11.74 2.62
C GLU A 81 1.47 -11.77 1.76
N GLU A 82 0.29 -11.91 2.38
CA GLU A 82 -1.02 -11.85 1.73
C GLU A 82 -1.24 -10.52 1.00
N TYR A 83 -0.88 -9.42 1.65
CA TYR A 83 -0.93 -8.09 1.04
C TYR A 83 -0.05 -8.03 -0.21
N LEU A 84 1.21 -8.48 -0.12
CA LEU A 84 2.14 -8.44 -1.24
C LEU A 84 1.69 -9.31 -2.41
N GLU A 85 1.20 -10.53 -2.16
CA GLU A 85 0.69 -11.43 -3.21
C GLU A 85 -0.54 -10.85 -3.90
N MET A 86 -1.48 -10.30 -3.13
CA MET A 86 -2.66 -9.65 -3.70
C MET A 86 -2.27 -8.45 -4.56
N MET A 87 -1.37 -7.61 -4.08
CA MET A 87 -0.95 -6.42 -4.82
C MET A 87 -0.12 -6.78 -6.07
N LYS A 88 0.67 -7.86 -6.04
CA LYS A 88 1.33 -8.39 -7.26
C LYS A 88 0.31 -8.82 -8.31
N GLY A 89 -0.78 -9.49 -7.90
CA GLY A 89 -1.87 -9.85 -8.81
C GLY A 89 -2.47 -8.62 -9.48
N ILE A 90 -2.72 -7.59 -8.70
CA ILE A 90 -3.27 -6.32 -9.18
C ILE A 90 -2.29 -5.57 -10.09
N GLU A 91 -1.01 -5.48 -9.73
CA GLU A 91 0.02 -4.86 -10.58
C GLU A 91 0.10 -5.59 -11.94
N ARG A 92 -0.09 -6.92 -11.98
CA ARG A 92 -0.15 -7.68 -13.23
C ARG A 92 -1.39 -7.33 -14.05
N GLU A 93 -2.57 -7.25 -13.43
CA GLU A 93 -3.81 -6.85 -14.11
C GLU A 93 -3.74 -5.42 -14.66
N MET A 94 -3.10 -4.50 -13.94
CA MET A 94 -2.88 -3.13 -14.41
C MET A 94 -1.94 -3.09 -15.62
N LYS A 95 -0.82 -3.83 -15.59
CA LYS A 95 0.10 -3.95 -16.73
C LYS A 95 -0.56 -4.57 -17.97
N GLY A 96 -1.50 -5.50 -17.78
CA GLY A 96 -2.23 -6.14 -18.88
C GLY A 96 -3.29 -5.26 -19.54
N LYS A 97 -3.71 -4.14 -18.92
CA LYS A 97 -4.68 -3.19 -19.47
C LYS A 97 -4.06 -2.02 -20.22
N GLU A 98 -2.73 -1.91 -20.20
CA GLU A 98 -1.96 -0.90 -20.95
C GLU A 98 -1.49 -1.41 -22.34
N GLY A 99 -1.93 -2.60 -22.75
CA GLY A 99 -1.60 -3.24 -24.05
C GLY A 99 -2.76 -3.22 -25.04
#